data_AF-A0A3B9AL64-F1
#
_entry.id   AF-A0A3B9AL64-F1
#
_cell.length_a   1.000
_cell.length_b   1.000
_cell.length_c   1.000
_cell.angle_alpha   90.00
_cell.angle_beta   90.00
_cell.angle_gamma   90.00
#
_symmetry.space_group_name_H-M   'P 1'
#
loop_
_entity.id
_entity.type
_entity.pdbx_description
1 polymer ?
#
loop_
_entity_poly.entity_id
_entity_poly.type
_entity_poly.pdbx_seq_one_letter_code
_entity_poly.pdbx_strand_id
1 'polypeptide(L)' 'RTDAGVHARGQVAHLGVVETRLTTDQIRIGLNDILPHDINILKVEKAHPKFHARHDARSRSYTYQISKRRDAFGKKYVWW' A
#
# COMPACT_ATOMS: atom_id res chain seq x y z
N ARG A 1 -0.86 2.41 9.30
CA ARG A 1 -2.03 1.69 9.90
C ARG A 1 -3.28 2.30 9.30
N THR A 2 -4.24 1.45 8.94
CA THR A 2 -5.61 1.80 8.57
C THR A 2 -6.55 0.98 9.48
N ASP A 3 -7.77 1.45 9.68
CA ASP A 3 -8.77 0.69 10.43
C ASP A 3 -9.48 -0.34 9.55
N ALA A 4 -10.20 -1.27 10.16
CA ALA A 4 -10.92 -2.32 9.44
C ALA A 4 -11.90 -1.71 8.42
N GLY A 5 -11.83 -2.17 7.16
CA GLY A 5 -12.66 -1.68 6.06
C GLY A 5 -12.12 -0.43 5.35
N VAL A 6 -11.03 0.19 5.82
CA VAL A 6 -10.39 1.33 5.14
C VAL A 6 -9.37 0.87 4.11
N HIS A 7 -9.52 1.38 2.88
CA HIS A 7 -8.62 1.10 1.75
C HIS A 7 -7.34 1.94 1.79
N ALA A 8 -6.32 1.51 1.05
CA ALA A 8 -5.10 2.29 0.86
C ALA A 8 -4.68 2.31 -0.62
N ARG A 9 -4.40 3.51 -1.15
CA ARG A 9 -3.87 3.70 -2.52
C ARG A 9 -2.36 3.86 -2.58
N GLY A 10 -1.74 4.25 -1.46
CA GLY A 10 -0.32 4.61 -1.40
C GLY A 10 0.27 4.37 -0.01
N GLN A 11 -0.09 3.25 0.63
CA GLN A 11 0.54 2.87 1.89
C GLN A 11 2.02 2.59 1.65
N VAL A 12 2.87 3.14 2.52
CA VAL A 12 4.32 2.90 2.49
C VAL A 12 4.73 2.08 3.70
N ALA A 13 5.54 1.04 3.46
CA ALA A 13 6.18 0.22 4.47
C ALA A 13 7.68 0.13 4.19
N HIS A 14 8.47 -0.22 5.21
CA HIS A 14 9.90 -0.48 5.07
C HIS A 14 10.24 -1.78 5.79
N LEU A 15 11.29 -2.44 5.31
CA LEU A 15 11.87 -3.62 5.95
C LEU A 15 13.39 -3.49 5.95
N GLY A 16 14.02 -3.99 7.00
CA GLY A 16 15.46 -4.18 7.02
C GLY A 16 15.83 -5.43 6.23
N VAL A 17 16.77 -5.30 5.30
CA VAL A 17 17.33 -6.43 4.55
C VAL A 17 18.84 -6.44 4.79
N VAL A 18 19.35 -7.54 5.35
CA VAL A 18 20.78 -7.67 5.66
C VAL A 18 21.60 -7.81 4.38
N GLU A 19 21.22 -8.78 3.53
CA GLU A 19 21.82 -8.97 2.22
C GLU A 19 20.76 -9.55 1.28
N THR A 20 20.74 -9.10 0.03
CA THR A 20 19.90 -9.70 -1.01
C THR A 20 20.59 -9.63 -2.36
N ARG A 21 20.47 -10.70 -3.13
CA ARG A 21 20.88 -10.74 -4.55
C ARG A 21 19.72 -10.39 -5.49
N LEU A 22 18.50 -10.29 -4.96
CA LEU A 22 17.32 -9.97 -5.74
C LEU A 22 17.30 -8.48 -6.08
N THR A 23 16.93 -8.17 -7.32
CA THR A 23 16.60 -6.79 -7.70
C THR A 23 15.28 -6.37 -7.05
N THR A 24 15.06 -5.06 -6.96
CA THR A 24 13.80 -4.51 -6.44
C THR A 24 12.59 -4.98 -7.25
N ASP A 25 12.76 -5.18 -8.56
CA ASP A 25 11.70 -5.69 -9.43
C ASP A 25 11.42 -7.18 -9.22
N GLN A 26 12.46 -8.00 -9.02
CA GLN A 26 12.26 -9.41 -8.67
C GLN A 26 11.50 -9.55 -7.35
N ILE A 27 11.82 -8.71 -6.35
CA ILE A 27 11.10 -8.67 -5.08
C ILE A 27 9.64 -8.26 -5.31
N ARG A 28 9.41 -7.20 -6.09
CA ARG A 28 8.06 -6.71 -6.38
C ARG A 28 7.19 -7.79 -7.04
N ILE A 29 7.71 -8.45 -8.08
CA ILE A 29 7.02 -9.51 -8.80
C ILE A 29 6.77 -10.70 -7.88
N GLY A 30 7.82 -11.23 -7.24
CA GLY A 30 7.71 -12.41 -6.39
C GLY A 30 6.78 -12.20 -5.18
N LEU A 31 6.72 -11.01 -4.60
CA LEU A 31 5.74 -10.69 -3.56
C LEU A 31 4.32 -10.64 -4.12
N ASN A 32 4.10 -10.00 -5.26
CA ASN A 32 2.77 -9.92 -5.86
C ASN A 32 2.22 -11.28 -6.30
N ASP A 33 3.09 -12.23 -6.65
CA ASP A 33 2.69 -13.58 -7.03
C ASP A 33 2.14 -14.41 -5.84
N ILE A 34 2.53 -14.07 -4.60
CA ILE A 34 2.12 -14.80 -3.39
C ILE A 34 1.11 -14.04 -2.52
N LEU A 35 0.93 -12.74 -2.77
CA LEU A 35 -0.02 -11.91 -2.03
C LEU A 35 -1.46 -12.25 -2.43
N PRO A 36 -2.43 -12.05 -1.52
CA PRO A 36 -3.83 -12.21 -1.86
C PRO A 36 -4.25 -11.16 -2.90
N HIS A 37 -5.30 -11.47 -3.66
CA HIS A 37 -5.80 -10.65 -4.77
C HIS A 37 -6.18 -9.19 -4.40
N ASP A 38 -6.35 -8.89 -3.12
CA ASP A 38 -6.70 -7.57 -2.59
C ASP A 38 -5.49 -6.74 -2.12
N ILE A 39 -4.26 -7.27 -2.26
CA ILE A 39 -3.01 -6.56 -1.95
C ILE A 39 -2.08 -6.58 -3.17
N ASN A 40 -1.56 -5.41 -3.55
CA ASN A 40 -0.62 -5.29 -4.66
C ASN A 40 0.49 -4.27 -4.34
N ILE A 41 1.74 -4.69 -4.50
CA ILE A 41 2.92 -3.85 -4.36
C ILE A 41 3.14 -3.05 -5.65
N LEU A 42 2.99 -1.74 -5.53
CA LEU A 42 3.13 -0.81 -6.67
C LEU A 42 4.60 -0.52 -7.01
N LYS A 43 5.47 -0.43 -6.00
CA LYS A 43 6.88 -0.07 -6.15
C LYS A 43 7.71 -0.67 -5.01
N VAL A 44 8.94 -1.06 -5.34
CA VAL A 44 9.99 -1.40 -4.36
C VAL A 44 11.22 -0.56 -4.71
N GLU A 45 11.85 0.04 -3.71
CA GLU A 45 13.06 0.83 -3.88
C GLU A 45 14.01 0.67 -2.70
N LYS A 46 15.31 0.87 -2.95
CA LYS A 46 16.30 0.93 -1.87
C LYS A 46 16.12 2.27 -1.14
N ALA A 47 15.88 2.21 0.17
CA ALA A 47 15.81 3.38 1.02
C ALA A 47 17.14 3.60 1.77
N HIS A 48 17.32 4.80 2.30
CA HIS A 48 18.43 5.08 3.21
C HIS A 48 18.36 4.16 4.45
N PRO A 49 19.48 3.68 5.01
CA PRO A 49 19.46 2.72 6.14
C PRO A 49 18.73 3.22 7.40
N LYS A 50 18.62 4.54 7.55
CA LYS A 50 17.89 5.19 8.66
C LYS A 50 16.44 5.54 8.34
N PHE A 51 15.96 5.23 7.14
CA PHE A 51 14.59 5.55 6.74
C PHE A 51 13.57 4.79 7.59
N HIS A 52 12.55 5.50 8.06
CA HIS A 52 11.43 4.91 8.79
C HIS A 52 10.10 5.41 8.22
N ALA A 53 9.37 4.52 7.53
CA ALA A 53 8.13 4.84 6.80
C ALA A 53 7.08 5.62 7.62
N ARG A 54 7.02 5.41 8.94
CA ARG A 54 6.11 6.16 9.83
C ARG A 54 6.67 7.51 10.28
N HIS A 55 7.96 7.60 10.58
CA HIS A 55 8.52 8.75 11.30
C HIS A 55 9.06 9.80 10.34
N ASP A 56 9.52 9.40 9.17
CA ASP A 56 10.01 10.32 8.14
C ASP A 56 8.89 10.86 7.24
N ALA A 57 7.68 10.31 7.35
CA ALA A 57 6.52 10.79 6.60
C ALA A 57 6.10 12.19 7.08
N ARG A 58 6.18 13.19 6.20
CA ARG A 58 5.83 14.59 6.48
C ARG A 58 4.33 14.83 6.60
N SER A 59 3.53 14.11 5.81
CA SER A 59 2.07 14.26 5.79
C SER A 59 1.41 12.94 5.36
N ARG A 60 0.09 12.86 5.57
CA ARG A 60 -0.78 11.80 5.03
C ARG A 60 -2.01 12.46 4.44
N SER A 61 -2.51 11.88 3.36
CA SER A 61 -3.74 12.33 2.71
C SER A 61 -4.77 11.21 2.72
N TYR A 62 -6.02 11.57 2.97
CA TYR A 62 -7.15 10.65 2.99
C TYR A 62 -8.21 11.12 1.99
N THR A 63 -8.90 10.17 1.37
CA THR A 63 -9.99 10.45 0.44
C THR A 63 -11.23 9.70 0.91
N TYR A 64 -12.30 10.43 1.21
CA TYR A 64 -13.62 9.87 1.43
C TYR A 64 -14.45 10.01 0.16
N GLN A 65 -15.14 8.93 -0.22
CA GLN A 65 -16.02 8.90 -1.38
C GLN A 65 -17.45 8.69 -0.92
N ILE A 66 -18.33 9.65 -1.26
CA ILE A 66 -19.76 9.61 -0.94
C ILE A 66 -20.52 9.61 -2.27
N SER A 67 -21.37 8.60 -2.46
CA SER A 67 -22.25 8.51 -3.62
C SER A 67 -23.65 8.98 -3.25
N LYS A 68 -24.25 9.80 -4.12
CA LYS A 68 -25.65 10.26 -3.99
C LYS A 68 -26.68 9.27 -4.55
N ARG A 69 -26.21 8.14 -5.08
CA ARG A 69 -27.05 7.08 -5.67
C ARG A 69 -26.51 5.71 -5.28
N ARG A 70 -27.38 4.71 -5.25
CA ARG A 70 -26.97 3.32 -5.05
C ARG A 70 -26.28 2.81 -6.31
N ASP A 71 -25.11 2.20 -6.15
CA ASP A 71 -24.32 1.60 -7.22
C ASP A 71 -23.84 0.21 -6.78
N ALA A 72 -24.19 -0.82 -7.56
CA ALA A 72 -23.79 -2.19 -7.27
C ALA A 72 -22.27 -2.39 -7.25
N PHE A 73 -21.52 -1.64 -8.08
CA PHE A 73 -20.07 -1.74 -8.17
C PHE A 73 -19.36 -0.92 -7.08
N GLY A 74 -19.97 0.19 -6.66
CA GLY A 74 -19.39 1.13 -5.70
C GLY A 74 -19.41 0.66 -4.23
N LYS A 75 -20.15 -0.41 -3.88
CA LYS A 75 -20.46 -0.73 -2.46
C LYS A 75 -19.26 -0.82 -1.56
N LYS A 76 -18.18 -1.41 -2.07
CA LYS A 76 -16.97 -1.60 -1.29
C LYS A 76 -16.16 -0.31 -1.11
N TYR A 77 -16.39 0.72 -1.92
CA TYR A 77 -15.50 1.88 -2.05
C TYR A 77 -16.11 3.20 -1.62
N VAL A 78 -17.44 3.30 -1.57
CA VAL A 78 -18.14 4.55 -1.28
C VAL A 78 -19.20 4.35 -0.19
N TRP A 79 -19.52 5.45 0.50
CA TRP A 79 -20.69 5.53 1.37
C TRP A 79 -21.89 6.08 0.59
N TRP A 80 -23.10 5.58 0.84
CA TRP A 80 -24.35 6.06 0.25
C TRP A 80 -25.54 5.83 1.17
#